data_AF-A0A9E4YGI4-F1
#
_entry.id   AF-A0A9E4YGI4-F1
#
_cell.length_a   1.000
_cell.length_b   1.000
_cell.length_c   1.000
_cell.angle_alpha   90.00
_cell.angle_beta   90.00
_cell.angle_gamma   90.00
#
_symmetry.space_group_name_H-M   'P 1'
#
loop_
_entity.id
_entity.type
_entity.pdbx_description
1 polymer ?
#
loop_
_entity_poly.entity_id
_entity_poly.type
_entity_poly.pdbx_seq_one_letter_code
_entity_poly.pdbx_strand_id
1 'polypeptide(L)'
;MAASTKGTKRRSRTESSRAAVHVEGKIGSRRRQEVRFARSSAIGILTAILFGALAVLPAFAAGEPETFQETLALAQAGSLSADAFKFLGVGLAGLGLLGAGIGLGILGNGAMNALGRNPEAKDAIVPNMVLALAFTEAIGIYGLVTAILLIFVA
;
A
#
# COMPACT_ATOMS: atom_id res chain seq x y z
N MET A 1 -13.40 -5.84 -58.28
CA MET A 1 -13.29 -6.08 -56.82
C MET A 1 -12.04 -5.39 -56.28
N ALA A 2 -12.04 -4.05 -56.18
CA ALA A 2 -10.91 -3.28 -55.65
C ALA A 2 -11.34 -1.84 -55.32
N ALA A 3 -11.99 -1.64 -54.18
CA ALA A 3 -12.16 -0.32 -53.58
C ALA A 3 -12.22 -0.49 -52.07
N SER A 4 -11.65 0.46 -51.33
CA SER A 4 -11.69 0.56 -49.86
C SER A 4 -10.52 -0.05 -49.06
N THR A 5 -9.31 0.48 -49.26
CA THR A 5 -8.21 0.32 -48.28
C THR A 5 -7.55 1.66 -47.89
N LYS A 6 -7.87 2.76 -48.57
CA LYS A 6 -7.21 4.08 -48.36
C LYS A 6 -7.72 4.82 -47.11
N GLY A 7 -8.97 4.58 -46.69
CA GLY A 7 -9.62 5.27 -45.56
C GLY A 7 -9.17 4.76 -44.18
N THR A 8 -8.88 3.46 -44.06
CA THR A 8 -8.46 2.82 -42.80
C THR A 8 -7.05 3.24 -42.37
N LYS A 9 -6.16 3.53 -43.34
CA LYS A 9 -4.77 3.95 -43.10
C LYS A 9 -4.63 5.40 -42.60
N ARG A 10 -5.60 6.28 -42.91
CA ARG A 10 -5.61 7.67 -42.41
C ARG A 10 -6.12 7.75 -40.97
N ARG A 11 -7.15 6.96 -40.59
CA ARG A 11 -7.70 6.92 -39.23
C ARG A 11 -6.70 6.35 -38.20
N SER A 12 -5.99 5.28 -38.55
CA SER A 12 -4.98 4.66 -37.66
C SER A 12 -3.80 5.59 -37.33
N ARG A 13 -3.40 6.45 -38.28
CA ARG A 13 -2.31 7.41 -38.06
C ARG A 13 -2.70 8.54 -37.11
N THR A 14 -3.95 9.01 -37.18
CA THR A 14 -4.46 10.05 -36.27
C THR A 14 -4.73 9.51 -34.86
N GLU A 15 -5.18 8.26 -34.74
CA GLU A 15 -5.37 7.62 -33.43
C GLU A 15 -4.04 7.27 -32.76
N SER A 16 -3.05 6.82 -33.52
CA SER A 16 -1.69 6.58 -33.02
C SER A 16 -1.02 7.87 -32.54
N SER A 17 -1.15 8.98 -33.27
CA SER A 17 -0.65 10.29 -32.80
C SER A 17 -1.39 10.78 -31.55
N ARG A 18 -2.72 10.58 -31.44
CA ARG A 18 -3.48 10.94 -30.23
C ARG A 18 -3.09 10.09 -29.02
N ALA A 19 -2.87 8.80 -29.22
CA ALA A 19 -2.42 7.89 -28.17
C ALA A 19 -1.00 8.22 -27.70
N ALA A 20 -0.08 8.53 -28.62
CA ALA A 20 1.30 8.91 -28.29
C ALA A 20 1.36 10.20 -27.44
N VAL A 21 0.62 11.25 -27.82
CA VAL A 21 0.55 12.51 -27.05
C VAL A 21 -0.07 12.29 -25.66
N HIS A 22 -1.09 11.43 -25.57
CA HIS A 22 -1.70 11.10 -24.27
C HIS A 22 -0.74 10.32 -23.36
N VAL A 23 0.06 9.42 -23.92
CA VAL A 23 1.06 8.63 -23.18
C VAL A 23 2.24 9.50 -22.74
N GLU A 24 2.79 10.35 -23.63
CA GLU A 24 3.87 11.29 -23.27
C GLU A 24 3.43 12.28 -22.19
N GLY A 25 2.19 12.78 -22.25
CA GLY A 25 1.61 13.63 -21.21
C GLY A 25 1.52 12.92 -19.84
N LYS A 26 1.19 11.62 -19.84
CA LYS A 26 1.10 10.79 -18.62
C LYS A 26 2.47 10.44 -18.04
N ILE A 27 3.50 10.30 -18.87
CA ILE A 27 4.89 10.06 -18.43
C ILE A 27 5.49 11.35 -17.86
N GLY A 28 5.23 12.50 -18.49
CA GLY A 28 5.72 13.80 -18.03
C GLY A 28 5.09 14.28 -16.71
N SER A 29 3.85 13.87 -16.41
CA SER A 29 3.20 14.19 -15.13
C SER A 29 3.71 13.32 -13.97
N ARG A 30 4.04 12.05 -14.23
CA ARG A 30 4.66 11.14 -13.23
C ARG A 30 6.05 11.59 -12.81
N ARG A 31 6.93 11.93 -13.76
CA ARG A 31 8.27 12.48 -13.43
C ARG A 31 8.18 13.79 -12.65
N ARG A 32 7.21 14.66 -12.95
CA ARG A 32 6.98 15.90 -12.18
C ARG A 32 6.48 15.64 -10.76
N GLN A 33 5.69 14.58 -10.54
CA GLN A 33 5.24 14.19 -9.21
C GLN A 33 6.37 13.57 -8.37
N GLU A 34 7.22 12.73 -8.96
CA GLU A 34 8.39 12.14 -8.30
C GLU A 34 9.40 13.22 -7.86
N VAL A 35 9.68 14.20 -8.73
CA VAL A 35 10.62 15.30 -8.42
C VAL A 35 10.06 16.22 -7.34
N ARG A 36 8.74 16.43 -7.29
CA ARG A 36 8.09 17.21 -6.21
C ARG A 36 8.13 16.50 -4.86
N PHE A 37 7.99 15.18 -4.84
CA PHE A 37 8.07 14.38 -3.61
C PHE A 37 9.50 14.35 -3.08
N ALA A 38 10.49 14.11 -3.94
CA ALA A 38 11.91 14.14 -3.58
C ALA A 38 12.36 15.50 -3.03
N ARG A 39 11.86 16.60 -3.62
CA ARG A 39 12.16 17.98 -3.14
C ARG A 39 11.50 18.28 -1.79
N SER A 40 10.30 17.76 -1.53
CA SER A 40 9.62 17.95 -0.23
C SER A 40 10.30 17.17 0.90
N SER A 41 10.81 15.96 0.62
CA SER A 41 11.54 15.15 1.61
C SER A 41 12.94 15.70 1.91
N ALA A 42 13.64 16.23 0.90
CA ALA A 42 14.97 16.80 1.09
C ALA A 42 14.95 18.05 2.00
N ILE A 43 13.92 18.90 1.88
CA ILE A 43 13.78 20.09 2.74
C ILE A 43 13.58 19.69 4.19
N GLY A 44 12.73 18.69 4.48
CA GLY A 44 12.51 18.19 5.85
C GLY A 44 13.77 17.64 6.50
N ILE A 45 14.56 16.86 5.75
CA ILE A 45 15.83 16.30 6.23
C ILE A 45 16.85 17.41 6.49
N LEU A 46 16.96 18.40 5.58
CA LEU A 46 17.88 19.54 5.76
C LEU A 46 17.51 20.39 6.98
N THR A 47 16.21 20.65 7.18
CA THR A 47 15.73 21.43 8.34
C THR A 47 15.93 20.68 9.65
N ALA A 48 15.76 19.35 9.68
CA ALA A 48 16.02 18.53 10.86
C ALA A 48 17.51 18.52 11.22
N ILE A 49 18.39 18.39 10.23
CA ILE A 49 19.84 18.46 10.42
C ILE A 49 20.27 19.84 10.92
N LEU A 50 19.73 20.91 10.33
CA LEU A 50 20.08 22.28 10.71
C LEU A 50 19.59 22.65 12.13
N PHE A 51 18.36 22.25 12.48
CA PHE A 51 17.80 22.47 13.82
C PHE A 51 18.56 21.66 14.89
N GLY A 52 18.89 20.40 14.59
CA GLY A 52 19.71 19.55 15.46
C GLY A 52 21.11 20.12 15.69
N ALA A 53 21.76 20.66 14.64
CA ALA A 53 23.06 21.32 14.77
C ALA A 53 22.98 22.62 15.59
N LEU A 54 21.94 23.44 15.39
CA LEU A 54 21.77 24.71 16.09
C LEU A 54 21.46 24.53 17.59
N ALA A 55 20.74 23.48 17.97
CA ALA A 55 20.42 23.17 19.37
C ALA A 55 21.66 22.80 20.21
N VAL A 56 22.75 22.36 19.58
CA VAL A 56 23.99 21.91 20.26
C VAL A 56 25.03 23.03 20.39
N LEU A 57 24.94 24.08 19.58
CA LEU A 57 25.87 25.23 19.59
C LEU A 57 25.99 25.94 20.96
N PRO A 58 24.91 26.22 21.72
CA PRO A 58 25.04 26.88 23.02
C PRO A 58 25.75 26.02 24.08
N ALA A 59 25.61 24.69 24.04
CA ALA A 59 26.31 23.76 24.94
C ALA A 59 27.82 23.70 24.61
N PHE A 60 28.19 23.73 23.32
CA PHE A 60 29.59 23.77 22.90
C PHE A 60 30.27 25.12 23.25
N ALA A 61 29.55 26.23 23.11
CA ALA A 61 30.06 27.57 23.42
C ALA A 61 30.23 27.83 24.93
N ALA A 62 29.43 27.19 25.77
CA ALA A 62 29.49 27.35 27.22
C ALA A 62 30.56 26.48 27.90
N GLY A 63 31.14 25.48 27.21
CA GLY A 63 32.17 24.61 27.78
C GLY A 63 31.67 23.68 28.89
N GLU A 64 30.35 23.45 28.96
CA GLU A 64 29.67 22.62 29.97
C GLU A 64 29.39 21.22 29.38
N PRO A 65 30.29 20.23 29.56
CA PRO A 65 30.21 18.94 28.85
C PRO A 65 28.96 18.10 29.21
N GLU A 66 28.35 18.37 30.35
CA GLU A 66 27.18 17.64 30.88
C GLU A 66 25.90 17.92 30.05
N THR A 67 25.76 19.13 29.47
CA THR A 67 24.55 19.51 28.69
C THR A 67 24.53 18.94 27.28
N PHE A 68 25.69 18.55 26.72
CA PHE A 68 25.78 17.94 25.40
C PHE A 68 25.07 16.59 25.33
N GLN A 69 25.27 15.76 26.35
CA GLN A 69 24.65 14.44 26.45
C GLN A 69 23.14 14.54 26.68
N GLU A 70 22.70 15.50 27.49
CA GLU A 70 21.29 15.73 27.80
C GLU A 70 20.50 16.26 26.58
N THR A 71 21.12 17.11 25.77
CA THR A 71 20.53 17.66 24.53
C THR A 71 20.43 16.60 23.42
N LEU A 72 21.43 15.71 23.31
CA LEU A 72 21.39 14.56 22.41
C LEU A 72 20.36 13.52 22.83
N ALA A 73 20.22 13.27 24.14
CA ALA A 73 19.24 12.34 24.68
C ALA A 73 17.79 12.79 24.42
N LEU A 74 17.49 14.10 24.57
CA LEU A 74 16.17 14.66 24.25
C LEU A 74 15.85 14.63 22.75
N ALA A 75 16.85 14.73 21.86
CA ALA A 75 16.66 14.55 20.42
C ALA A 75 16.33 13.09 20.04
N GLN A 76 16.85 12.12 20.81
CA GLN A 76 16.52 10.69 20.66
C GLN A 76 15.21 10.31 21.34
N ALA A 77 14.74 11.07 22.35
CA ALA A 77 13.50 10.80 23.07
C ALA A 77 12.23 10.86 22.20
N GLY A 78 12.32 11.46 21.01
CA GLY A 78 11.25 11.46 20.00
C GLY A 78 11.24 10.23 19.08
N SER A 79 12.13 9.24 19.27
CA SER A 79 12.10 8.03 18.46
C SER A 79 10.81 7.27 18.75
N LEU A 80 9.91 7.15 17.76
CA LEU A 80 8.86 6.13 17.82
C LEU A 80 9.56 4.81 18.14
N SER A 81 9.26 4.24 19.32
CA SER A 81 9.93 3.03 19.78
C SER A 81 9.75 1.93 18.75
N ALA A 82 10.74 1.05 18.61
CA ALA A 82 10.64 -0.10 17.72
C ALA A 82 9.35 -0.90 17.97
N ASP A 83 8.93 -0.96 19.23
CA ASP A 83 7.67 -1.58 19.67
C ASP A 83 6.43 -0.89 19.10
N ALA A 84 6.42 0.45 18.97
CA ALA A 84 5.30 1.18 18.37
C ALA A 84 5.10 0.80 16.90
N PHE A 85 6.18 0.65 16.14
CA PHE A 85 6.11 0.19 14.74
C PHE A 85 5.69 -1.28 14.64
N LYS A 86 6.12 -2.13 15.59
CA LYS A 86 5.70 -3.53 15.68
C LYS A 86 4.19 -3.65 15.88
N PHE A 87 3.61 -2.94 16.85
CA PHE A 87 2.16 -2.96 17.08
C PHE A 87 1.36 -2.37 15.91
N LEU A 88 1.88 -1.32 15.27
CA LEU A 88 1.27 -0.78 14.05
C LEU A 88 1.24 -1.83 12.93
N GLY A 89 2.36 -2.52 12.71
CA GLY A 89 2.47 -3.59 11.71
C GLY A 89 1.49 -4.75 11.96
N VAL A 90 1.35 -5.17 13.22
CA VAL A 90 0.37 -6.19 13.64
C VAL A 90 -1.06 -5.76 13.29
N GLY A 91 -1.42 -4.52 13.63
CA GLY A 91 -2.76 -3.98 13.31
C GLY A 91 -3.05 -3.92 11.81
N LEU A 92 -2.05 -3.53 11.01
CA LEU A 92 -2.18 -3.47 9.55
C LEU A 92 -2.26 -4.86 8.90
N ALA A 93 -1.51 -5.85 9.41
CA ALA A 93 -1.60 -7.23 8.94
C ALA A 93 -3.02 -7.82 9.15
N GLY A 94 -3.70 -7.43 10.23
CA GLY A 94 -5.07 -7.82 10.52
C GLY A 94 -6.12 -7.37 9.49
N LEU A 95 -5.83 -6.34 8.68
CA LEU A 95 -6.75 -5.87 7.62
C LEU A 95 -7.03 -6.94 6.56
N GLY A 96 -6.16 -7.94 6.41
CA GLY A 96 -6.41 -9.09 5.53
C GLY A 96 -7.69 -9.86 5.87
N LEU A 97 -8.08 -9.87 7.16
CA LEU A 97 -9.31 -10.54 7.62
C LEU A 97 -10.58 -9.86 7.09
N LEU A 98 -10.54 -8.55 6.78
CA LEU A 98 -11.67 -7.85 6.19
C LEU A 98 -11.99 -8.39 4.79
N GLY A 99 -10.96 -8.66 3.99
CA GLY A 99 -11.12 -9.26 2.66
C GLY A 99 -11.72 -10.67 2.74
N ALA A 100 -11.24 -11.49 3.68
CA ALA A 100 -11.79 -12.82 3.92
C ALA A 100 -13.26 -12.76 4.36
N GLY A 101 -13.59 -11.94 5.36
CA GLY A 101 -14.97 -11.80 5.85
C GLY A 101 -15.97 -11.35 4.79
N ILE A 102 -15.59 -10.36 3.97
CA ILE A 102 -16.42 -9.90 2.83
C ILE A 102 -16.56 -11.02 1.79
N GLY A 103 -15.47 -11.71 1.45
CA GLY A 103 -15.48 -12.82 0.50
C GLY A 103 -16.40 -13.97 0.93
N LEU A 104 -16.34 -14.37 2.21
CA LEU A 104 -17.21 -15.38 2.79
C LEU A 104 -18.69 -14.97 2.68
N GLY A 105 -19.01 -13.71 2.99
CA GLY A 105 -20.38 -13.19 2.88
C GLY A 105 -20.92 -13.23 1.46
N ILE A 106 -20.13 -12.81 0.47
CA ILE A 106 -20.52 -12.83 -0.94
C ILE A 106 -20.70 -14.26 -1.46
N LEU A 107 -19.74 -15.14 -1.17
CA LEU A 107 -19.78 -16.55 -1.59
C LEU A 107 -20.97 -17.28 -0.97
N GLY A 108 -21.17 -17.12 0.34
CA GLY A 108 -22.29 -17.72 1.06
C GLY A 108 -23.64 -17.24 0.53
N ASN A 109 -23.80 -15.92 0.32
CA ASN A 109 -25.04 -15.37 -0.25
C ASN A 109 -25.30 -15.89 -1.67
N GLY A 110 -24.28 -15.90 -2.53
CA GLY A 110 -24.39 -16.44 -3.88
C GLY A 110 -24.83 -17.91 -3.91
N ALA A 111 -24.24 -18.73 -3.02
CA ALA A 111 -24.61 -20.14 -2.91
C ALA A 111 -26.03 -20.33 -2.37
N MET A 112 -26.44 -19.59 -1.34
CA MET A 112 -27.80 -19.68 -0.79
C MET A 112 -28.87 -19.23 -1.80
N ASN A 113 -28.60 -18.18 -2.58
CA ASN A 113 -29.50 -17.75 -3.65
C ASN A 113 -29.60 -18.79 -4.78
N ALA A 114 -28.49 -19.42 -5.15
CA ALA A 114 -28.49 -20.48 -6.16
C ALA A 114 -29.29 -21.71 -5.68
N LEU A 115 -29.04 -22.15 -4.44
CA LEU A 115 -29.75 -23.27 -3.80
C LEU A 115 -31.24 -22.97 -3.59
N GLY A 116 -31.59 -21.75 -3.20
CA GLY A 116 -32.98 -21.35 -3.00
C GLY A 116 -33.81 -21.34 -4.30
N ARG A 117 -33.16 -21.15 -5.45
CA ARG A 117 -33.81 -21.20 -6.77
C ARG A 117 -33.80 -22.61 -7.37
N ASN A 118 -32.77 -23.39 -7.10
CA ASN A 118 -32.63 -24.76 -7.59
C ASN A 118 -32.02 -25.67 -6.50
N PRO A 119 -32.86 -26.26 -5.63
CA PRO A 119 -32.38 -27.12 -4.55
C PRO A 119 -31.81 -28.45 -5.05
N GLU A 120 -32.20 -28.90 -6.26
CA GLU A 120 -31.71 -30.15 -6.86
C GLU A 120 -30.23 -30.04 -7.29
N ALA A 121 -29.73 -28.82 -7.52
CA ALA A 121 -28.34 -28.56 -7.88
C ALA A 121 -27.38 -28.55 -6.66
N LYS A 122 -27.85 -28.96 -5.47
CA LYS A 122 -27.07 -28.93 -4.22
C LYS A 122 -25.73 -29.63 -4.33
N ASP A 123 -25.71 -30.81 -4.95
CA ASP A 123 -24.50 -31.64 -5.03
C ASP A 123 -23.42 -31.03 -5.94
N ALA A 124 -23.79 -30.10 -6.82
CA ALA A 124 -22.83 -29.34 -7.62
C ALA A 124 -22.43 -28.01 -6.94
N ILE A 125 -23.36 -27.34 -6.25
CA ILE A 125 -23.14 -26.00 -5.68
C ILE A 125 -22.32 -26.08 -4.38
N VAL A 126 -22.70 -26.95 -3.44
CA VAL A 126 -22.10 -26.98 -2.10
C VAL A 126 -20.60 -27.32 -2.12
N PRO A 127 -20.13 -28.35 -2.86
CA PRO A 127 -18.70 -28.67 -2.89
C PRO A 127 -17.86 -27.53 -3.48
N ASN A 128 -18.33 -26.91 -4.56
CA ASN A 128 -17.66 -25.78 -5.20
C ASN A 128 -17.65 -24.53 -4.30
N MET A 129 -18.75 -24.28 -3.58
CA MET A 129 -18.82 -23.23 -2.57
C MET A 129 -17.80 -23.47 -1.46
N VAL A 130 -17.75 -24.67 -0.88
CA VAL A 130 -16.80 -24.99 0.21
C VAL A 130 -15.36 -24.81 -0.26
N LEU A 131 -15.03 -25.23 -1.49
CA LEU A 131 -13.71 -25.00 -2.07
C LEU A 131 -13.38 -23.50 -2.18
N ALA A 132 -14.31 -22.68 -2.68
CA ALA A 132 -14.12 -21.23 -2.77
C ALA A 132 -14.00 -20.57 -1.39
N LEU A 133 -14.79 -21.00 -0.40
CA LEU A 133 -14.69 -20.55 0.99
C LEU A 133 -13.34 -20.92 1.60
N ALA A 134 -12.84 -22.13 1.35
CA ALA A 134 -11.53 -22.57 1.83
C ALA A 134 -10.38 -21.72 1.28
N PHE A 135 -10.40 -21.38 -0.01
CA PHE A 135 -9.42 -20.46 -0.59
C PHE A 135 -9.54 -19.04 -0.03
N THR A 136 -10.77 -18.58 0.22
CA THR A 136 -11.02 -17.27 0.84
C THR A 136 -10.44 -17.22 2.25
N GLU A 137 -10.63 -18.29 3.04
CA GLU A 137 -10.06 -18.38 4.37
C GLU A 137 -8.54 -18.54 4.37
N ALA A 138 -7.96 -19.24 3.40
CA ALA A 138 -6.51 -19.37 3.31
C ALA A 138 -5.80 -18.00 3.25
N ILE A 139 -6.43 -17.02 2.59
CA ILE A 139 -5.92 -15.64 2.55
C ILE A 139 -6.06 -14.96 3.91
N GLY A 140 -7.20 -15.15 4.60
CA GLY A 140 -7.44 -14.64 5.95
C GLY A 140 -6.43 -15.19 6.97
N ILE A 141 -6.19 -16.50 6.94
CA ILE A 141 -5.20 -17.18 7.78
C ILE A 141 -3.78 -16.68 7.49
N TYR A 142 -3.43 -16.38 6.23
CA TYR A 142 -2.12 -15.77 5.92
C TYR A 142 -1.92 -14.42 6.62
N GLY A 143 -2.97 -13.59 6.68
CA GLY A 143 -2.96 -12.33 7.43
C GLY A 143 -2.81 -12.55 8.94
N LEU A 144 -3.57 -13.50 9.50
CA LEU A 144 -3.49 -13.87 10.91
C LEU A 144 -2.11 -14.41 11.30
N VAL A 145 -1.55 -15.32 10.50
CA VAL A 145 -0.21 -15.89 10.70
C VAL A 145 0.84 -14.79 10.64
N THR A 146 0.74 -13.87 9.69
CA THR A 146 1.66 -12.71 9.60
C THR A 146 1.58 -11.85 10.85
N ALA A 147 0.37 -11.55 11.35
CA ALA A 147 0.17 -10.79 12.59
C ALA A 147 0.78 -11.50 13.82
N ILE A 148 0.63 -12.82 13.92
CA ILE A 148 1.22 -13.63 15.00
C ILE A 148 2.75 -13.64 14.91
N LEU A 149 3.32 -13.79 13.71
CA LEU A 149 4.77 -13.73 13.51
C LEU A 149 5.32 -12.35 13.88
N LEU A 150 4.60 -11.28 13.51
CA LEU A 150 5.00 -9.92 13.85
C LEU A 150 5.01 -9.64 15.35
N ILE A 151 4.19 -10.32 16.17
CA ILE A 151 4.15 -10.05 17.62
C ILE A 151 5.11 -10.95 18.42
N PHE A 152 5.32 -12.20 18.00
CA PHE A 152 6.12 -13.17 18.76
C PHE A 152 7.52 -13.45 18.21
N VAL A 153 7.78 -13.12 16.94
CA VAL A 153 9.05 -13.46 16.27
C VAL A 153 9.84 -12.23 15.85
N ALA A 154 9.18 -11.23 15.25
CA ALA A 154 9.78 -9.95 14.87
C ALA A 154 10.00 -9.05 16.09
#